data_AF-A0A0A8EA03-F1
#
_entry.id   AF-A0A0A8EA03-F1
#
_cell.length_a   1.000
_cell.length_b   1.000
_cell.length_c   1.000
_cell.angle_alpha   90.00
_cell.angle_beta   90.00
_cell.angle_gamma   90.00
#
_symmetry.space_group_name_H-M   'P 1'
#
loop_
_entity.id
_entity.type
_entity.pdbx_description
1 polymer ?
#
loop_
_entity_poly.entity_id
_entity_poly.type
_entity_poly.pdbx_seq_one_letter_code
_entity_poly.pdbx_strand_id
1 'polypeptide(L)' 'MCALTAPDLFDQSDHDGTVVLLRAGVCGQEVAEAARAAVEACPSGALTLTD' A
#
# COMPACT_ATOMS: atom_id res chain seq x y z
N MET A 1 5.17 5.82 -3.54
CA MET A 1 4.11 5.66 -4.56
C MET A 1 3.51 4.27 -4.37
N CYS A 2 2.32 4.16 -3.78
CA CYS A 2 1.84 2.94 -3.11
C CYS A 2 1.78 1.70 -4.01
N ALA A 3 1.10 1.78 -5.16
CA ALA A 3 0.97 0.67 -6.11
C ALA A 3 2.32 0.23 -6.72
N LEU A 4 3.29 1.14 -6.85
CA LEU A 4 4.65 0.76 -7.28
C LEU A 4 5.46 0.11 -6.16
N THR A 5 5.24 0.53 -4.91
CA THR A 5 6.00 0.04 -3.76
C THR A 5 5.48 -1.32 -3.28
N ALA A 6 4.17 -1.54 -3.32
CA ALA A 6 3.52 -2.78 -2.88
C ALA A 6 2.33 -3.13 -3.80
N PRO A 7 2.59 -3.58 -5.05
CA PRO A 7 1.55 -3.86 -6.05
C PRO A 7 0.59 -4.97 -5.64
N ASP A 8 1.00 -5.89 -4.77
CA ASP A 8 0.13 -6.95 -4.26
C ASP A 8 -0.90 -6.44 -3.22
N LEU A 9 -0.70 -5.24 -2.69
CA LEU A 9 -1.55 -4.63 -1.66
C LEU A 9 -2.35 -3.45 -2.19
N PHE A 10 -1.79 -2.70 -3.14
CA PHE A 10 -2.38 -1.46 -3.63
C PHE A 10 -2.44 -1.45 -5.14
N ASP A 11 -3.52 -0.84 -5.63
CA ASP A 11 -3.65 -0.42 -7.01
C ASP A 11 -3.97 1.08 -7.07
N GLN A 12 -4.01 1.63 -8.27
CA GLN A 12 -4.43 2.99 -8.52
C GLN A 12 -5.69 2.99 -9.39
N SER A 13 -6.72 3.70 -8.94
CA SER A 13 -7.96 3.89 -9.70
C SER A 13 -7.67 4.64 -11.01
N ASP A 14 -8.07 4.04 -12.13
CA ASP A 14 -7.98 4.67 -13.45
C ASP A 14 -8.93 5.88 -13.61
N HIS A 15 -9.92 6.03 -12.72
CA HIS A 15 -10.92 7.10 -12.82
C HIS A 15 -10.42 8.42 -12.25
N ASP A 16 -9.80 8.38 -11.07
CA ASP A 16 -9.47 9.55 -10.26
C ASP A 16 -8.06 9.50 -9.66
N GLY A 17 -7.30 8.43 -9.92
CA GLY A 17 -5.94 8.27 -9.42
C GLY A 17 -5.86 7.94 -7.93
N THR A 18 -6.99 7.68 -7.26
CA THR A 18 -7.00 7.33 -5.84
C THR A 18 -6.36 5.96 -5.62
N VAL A 19 -5.61 5.79 -4.54
CA VAL A 19 -5.04 4.49 -4.16
C VAL A 19 -6.15 3.58 -3.64
N VAL A 20 -6.20 2.35 -4.15
CA VAL A 20 -7.18 1.33 -3.77
C VAL A 20 -6.46 0.22 -3.01
N LEU A 21 -7.05 -0.24 -1.90
CA LEU A 21 -6.56 -1.40 -1.15
C LEU A 21 -7.11 -2.68 -1.80
N LEU A 22 -6.23 -3.51 -2.36
CA LEU A 22 -6.59 -4.78 -2.99
C LEU A 22 -6.87 -5.88 -1.97
N ARG A 23 -6.12 -5.87 -0.85
CA ARG A 23 -6.26 -6.82 0.25
C ARG A 23 -5.90 -6.17 1.59
N ALA A 24 -6.71 -6.43 2.61
CA ALA A 24 -6.45 -5.91 3.95
C ALA A 24 -5.37 -6.69 4.71
N GLY A 25 -5.23 -7.99 4.43
CA GLY A 25 -4.29 -8.86 5.14
C GLY A 25 -2.89 -8.79 4.57
N VAL A 26 -1.92 -8.41 5.40
CA VAL A 26 -0.49 -8.48 5.09
C VAL A 26 0.03 -9.82 5.61
N CYS A 27 0.29 -10.77 4.71
CA CYS A 27 0.75 -12.11 5.11
C CYS A 27 2.08 -12.43 4.44
N GLY A 28 3.07 -12.83 5.24
CA GLY A 28 4.42 -13.10 4.78
C GLY A 28 5.36 -11.90 4.97
N GLN A 29 6.64 -12.19 5.18
CA GLN A 29 7.62 -11.19 5.56
C GLN A 29 7.85 -10.15 4.45
N GLU A 30 7.97 -10.60 3.20
CA GLU A 30 8.20 -9.72 2.04
C GLU A 30 7.04 -8.74 1.82
N VAL A 31 5.80 -9.22 1.91
CA VAL A 31 4.60 -8.37 1.82
C VAL A 31 4.54 -7.38 2.99
N ALA A 32 4.99 -7.77 4.18
CA ALA A 32 5.04 -6.89 5.35
C ALA A 32 6.13 -5.82 5.23
N GLU A 33 7.27 -6.11 4.62
CA GLU A 33 8.30 -5.13 4.32
C GLU A 33 7.81 -4.13 3.26
N ALA A 34 7.17 -4.61 2.20
CA ALA A 34 6.57 -3.76 1.17
C ALA A 34 5.46 -2.85 1.74
N ALA A 35 4.61 -3.38 2.63
CA ALA A 35 3.58 -2.60 3.33
C ALA A 35 4.19 -1.46 4.16
N ARG A 36 5.25 -1.74 4.94
CA ARG A 36 5.95 -0.71 5.73
C ARG A 36 6.58 0.36 4.83
N ALA A 37 7.28 -0.06 3.78
CA ALA A 37 7.87 0.87 2.83
C ALA A 37 6.82 1.79 2.17
N ALA A 38 5.64 1.25 1.83
CA ALA A 38 4.56 2.03 1.26
C ALA A 38 4.00 3.08 2.24
N VAL A 39 3.84 2.71 3.52
CA VAL A 39 3.39 3.63 4.58
C VAL A 39 4.40 4.75 4.82
N GLU A 40 5.69 4.41 4.97
CA GLU A 40 6.77 5.38 5.21
C GLU A 40 6.95 6.35 4.03
N ALA A 41 6.77 5.87 2.80
CA ALA A 41 6.90 6.68 1.60
C ALA A 41 5.61 7.45 1.22
N CYS A 42 4.55 7.41 2.04
CA CYS A 42 3.28 8.05 1.73
C CYS A 42 3.31 9.56 2.06
N PRO A 43 3.38 10.47 1.07
CA PRO A 43 3.52 11.90 1.33
C PRO A 43 2.26 12.54 1.91
N SER A 44 1.09 11.97 1.63
CA SER A 44 -0.20 12.46 2.12
C SER A 44 -0.55 11.94 3.52
N GLY A 45 0.19 10.96 4.04
CA GLY A 45 -0.15 10.29 5.30
C GLY A 45 -1.44 9.46 5.24
N ALA A 46 -1.90 9.07 4.05
CA ALA A 46 -3.16 8.34 3.86
C ALA A 46 -3.10 6.86 4.26
N LEU A 47 -1.90 6.30 4.45
CA LEU A 47 -1.69 4.90 4.80
C LEU A 47 -1.35 4.72 6.28
N THR A 48 -1.81 3.64 6.88
CA THR A 48 -1.44 3.22 8.23
C THR A 48 -1.32 1.69 8.26
N LEU A 49 -0.37 1.17 9.03
CA LEU A 49 -0.22 -0.27 9.29
C LEU A 49 -0.49 -0.54 10.77
N THR A 50 -1.33 -1.53 11.05
CA THR A 50 -1.75 -1.95 12.39
C THR A 50 -1.52 -3.45 12.58
N ASP A 51 -1.42 -3.87 13.85
CA ASP A 51 -1.35 -5.29 14.24
C ASP A 51 -2.72 -5.98 14.18
#